data_AF-A0AB39VYW5-F1
#
_entry.id   AF-A0AB39VYW5-F1
#
_cell.length_a   1.000
_cell.length_b   1.000
_cell.length_c   1.000
_cell.angle_alpha   90.00
_cell.angle_beta   90.00
_cell.angle_gamma   90.00
#
_symmetry.space_group_name_H-M   'P 1'
#
loop_
_entity.id
_entity.type
_entity.pdbx_description
1 polymer ?
#
loop_
_entity_poly.entity_id
_entity_poly.type
_entity_poly.pdbx_seq_one_letter_code
_entity_poly.pdbx_strand_id
1 'polypeptide(L)' 'MREAFDVEYKGRIFNFELDKKDGLIWLIQDDEIKSKTNSGQVIPARNIDEAKETAKVMLYAMGY' A
#
# COMPACT_ATOMS: atom_id res chain seq x y z
N MET A 1 14.50 -5.10 1.84
CA MET A 1 14.76 -3.67 1.56
C MET A 1 13.41 -3.06 1.26
N ARG A 2 13.04 -1.95 1.91
CA ARG A 2 11.72 -1.34 1.75
C ARG A 2 11.80 -0.10 0.88
N GLU A 3 10.84 0.07 -0.01
CA GLU A 3 10.70 1.24 -0.87
C GLU A 3 9.35 1.92 -0.60
N ALA A 4 9.40 3.17 -0.16
CA ALA A 4 8.21 3.95 0.08
C ALA A 4 7.64 4.51 -1.23
N PHE A 5 6.32 4.62 -1.32
CA PHE A 5 5.64 5.22 -2.47
C PHE A 5 4.28 5.80 -2.09
N ASP A 6 3.85 6.79 -2.86
CA ASP A 6 2.56 7.44 -2.68
C ASP A 6 1.54 6.97 -3.71
N VAL A 7 0.29 6.91 -3.28
CA VAL A 7 -0.87 6.60 -4.11
C VAL A 7 -1.93 7.66 -3.87
N GLU A 8 -2.32 8.33 -4.94
CA GLU A 8 -3.52 9.18 -4.94
C GLU A 8 -4.76 8.31 -5.13
N TYR A 9 -5.72 8.45 -4.21
CA TYR A 9 -7.00 7.75 -4.26
C TYR A 9 -8.12 8.69 -3.77
N LYS A 10 -9.15 8.89 -4.60
CA LYS A 10 -10.29 9.79 -4.34
C LYS A 10 -9.87 11.21 -3.87
N GLY A 11 -8.80 11.75 -4.46
CA GLY A 11 -8.29 13.09 -4.16
C GLY A 11 -7.52 13.20 -2.83
N ARG A 12 -7.17 12.07 -2.20
CA ARG A 12 -6.29 12.01 -1.02
C ARG A 12 -5.01 11.24 -1.35
N ILE A 13 -3.91 11.61 -0.72
CA ILE A 13 -2.61 10.94 -0.87
C ILE A 13 -2.42 9.97 0.29
N PHE A 14 -2.14 8.71 -0.03
CA PHE A 14 -1.84 7.65 0.91
C PHE A 14 -0.41 7.18 0.72
N ASN A 15 0.30 6.93 1.82
CA ASN A 15 1.70 6.52 1.79
C ASN A 15 1.83 5.01 2.08
N PHE A 16 2.59 4.32 1.24
CA PHE A 16 2.79 2.88 1.27
C PHE A 16 4.27 2.50 1.28
N GLU A 17 4.56 1.27 1.72
CA GLU A 17 5.88 0.64 1.74
C GLU A 17 5.79 -0.68 0.95
N LEU A 18 6.62 -0.85 -0.09
CA LEU A 18 6.83 -2.13 -0.78
C LEU A 18 8.05 -2.83 -0.15
N ASP A 19 7.87 -4.03 0.39
CA ASP A 19 8.98 -4.91 0.75
C ASP A 19 9.48 -5.64 -0.50
N LYS A 20 10.66 -5.26 -0.99
CA LYS A 20 11.26 -5.84 -2.20
C LYS A 20 11.69 -7.31 -2.02
N LYS A 21 11.66 -7.85 -0.80
CA LYS A 21 12.03 -9.25 -0.54
C LYS A 21 10.91 -10.21 -0.88
N ASP A 22 9.67 -9.87 -0.51
CA ASP A 22 8.51 -10.75 -0.61
C ASP A 22 7.34 -10.13 -1.37
N GLY A 23 7.47 -8.89 -1.85
CA GLY A 23 6.46 -8.19 -2.64
C GLY A 23 5.25 -7.72 -1.83
N LEU A 24 5.35 -7.73 -0.50
CA LEU A 24 4.27 -7.27 0.37
C LEU A 24 4.21 -5.74 0.43
N ILE A 25 3.00 -5.22 0.44
CA ILE A 25 2.70 -3.80 0.44
C ILE A 25 2.04 -3.45 1.75
N TRP A 26 2.49 -2.37 2.36
CA TRP A 26 2.02 -1.91 3.66
C TRP A 26 1.53 -0.48 3.54
N LEU A 27 0.27 -0.22 3.88
CA LEU A 27 -0.19 1.15 4.12
C LEU A 27 0.49 1.66 5.40
N ILE A 28 1.09 2.85 5.35
CA ILE A 28 1.90 3.40 6.44
C ILE A 28 1.12 4.44 7.25
N GLN A 29 0.11 5.09 6.66
CA GLN A 29 -0.50 6.27 7.29
C GLN A 29 -1.97 6.49 6.92
N ASP A 30 -2.76 6.70 7.97
CA ASP A 30 -4.00 7.49 7.99
C ASP A 30 -4.01 8.24 9.33
N ASP A 31 -4.12 9.56 9.31
CA ASP A 31 -4.36 10.48 10.45
C ASP A 31 -3.74 10.12 11.83
N GLU A 32 -2.43 10.39 12.00
CA GLU A 32 -1.68 10.40 13.26
C GLU A 32 -1.44 9.05 13.99
N ILE A 33 -2.08 7.96 13.58
CA ILE A 33 -1.82 6.61 14.13
C ILE A 33 -1.13 5.77 13.05
N LYS A 34 0.13 5.38 13.28
CA LYS A 34 0.86 4.44 12.41
C LYS A 34 0.26 3.04 12.49
N SER A 35 -0.77 2.76 11.71
CA SER A 35 -1.25 1.40 11.47
C SER A 35 -0.59 0.85 10.21
N LYS A 36 0.30 -0.14 10.37
CA LYS A 36 0.89 -0.86 9.23
C LYS A 36 0.01 -2.08 8.92
N THR A 37 -0.70 -2.04 7.80
CA THR A 37 -1.50 -3.17 7.32
C THR A 37 -1.24 -3.46 5.85
N ASN A 38 -1.20 -4.75 5.51
CA ASN A 38 -1.19 -5.21 4.12
C ASN A 38 -2.59 -5.61 3.63
N SER A 39 -3.64 -5.37 4.44
CA SER A 39 -5.03 -5.67 4.15
C SER A 39 -5.26 -7.11 3.65
N GLY A 40 -4.50 -8.07 4.17
CA GLY A 40 -4.63 -9.48 3.77
C GLY A 40 -4.16 -9.76 2.33
N GLN A 41 -3.25 -8.96 1.79
CA GLN A 41 -2.66 -9.18 0.47
C GLN A 41 -2.21 -10.65 0.30
N VAL A 42 -2.77 -11.31 -0.70
CA VAL A 42 -2.43 -12.71 -1.04
C VAL A 42 -1.43 -12.79 -2.18
N ILE A 43 -1.47 -11.84 -3.11
CA ILE A 43 -0.63 -11.81 -4.31
C ILE A 43 0.48 -10.76 -4.12
N PRO A 44 1.76 -11.17 -4.04
CA PRO A 44 2.89 -10.25 -4.02
C PRO A 44 2.97 -9.36 -5.25
N ALA A 45 3.34 -8.09 -5.07
CA ALA A 45 3.71 -7.22 -6.17
C ALA A 45 5.16 -7.48 -6.61
N ARG A 46 5.38 -7.52 -7.93
CA ARG A 46 6.70 -7.80 -8.52
C ARG A 46 7.50 -6.55 -8.81
N ASN A 47 6.84 -5.40 -8.85
CA ASN A 47 7.39 -4.10 -9.18
C ASN A 47 6.53 -3.00 -8.57
N ILE A 48 6.99 -1.76 -8.68
CA ILE A 48 6.33 -0.59 -8.08
C ILE A 48 4.98 -0.27 -8.74
N ASP A 49 4.80 -0.56 -10.02
CA ASP A 49 3.56 -0.28 -10.74
C ASP A 49 2.45 -1.24 -10.27
N GLU A 50 2.75 -2.53 -10.15
CA GLU A 50 1.87 -3.53 -9.51
C GLU A 50 1.56 -3.18 -8.06
N ALA A 51 2.54 -2.62 -7.34
CA ALA A 51 2.35 -2.22 -5.96
C ALA A 51 1.34 -1.07 -5.84
N LYS A 52 1.38 -0.09 -6.75
CA LYS A 52 0.42 1.02 -6.79
C LYS A 52 -0.99 0.54 -7.11
N GLU A 53 -1.16 -0.38 -8.05
CA GLU A 53 -2.49 -0.93 -8.36
C GLU A 53 -3.05 -1.76 -7.21
N THR A 54 -2.20 -2.59 -6.58
CA THR A 54 -2.61 -3.37 -5.39
C THR A 54 -2.97 -2.44 -4.22
N ALA A 55 -2.23 -1.36 -4.00
CA ALA A 55 -2.53 -0.37 -2.98
C ALA A 55 -3.91 0.31 -3.19
N LYS A 56 -4.29 0.61 -4.44
CA LYS A 56 -5.65 1.12 -4.73
C LYS A 56 -6.74 0.09 -4.39
N VAL A 57 -6.51 -1.19 -4.68
CA VAL A 57 -7.43 -2.28 -4.31
C VAL A 57 -7.52 -2.43 -2.79
N MET A 58 -6.39 -2.32 -2.08
CA MET A 58 -6.37 -2.33 -0.61
C MET A 58 -7.21 -1.18 -0.04
N LEU A 59 -7.04 0.05 -0.54
CA LEU A 59 -7.82 1.21 -0.09
C LEU A 59 -9.32 1.02 -0.33
N TYR A 60 -9.70 0.51 -1.51
CA TYR A 60 -11.09 0.18 -1.81
C TYR A 60 -11.66 -0.85 -0.83
N ALA A 61 -10.93 -1.94 -0.54
CA ALA A 61 -11.36 -2.98 0.38
C ALA A 61 -11.47 -2.49 1.84
N MET A 62 -10.66 -1.49 2.20
CA MET A 62 -10.71 -0.84 3.52
C MET A 62 -11.83 0.20 3.64
N GLY A 63 -12.50 0.57 2.54
CA GLY A 63 -13.63 1.49 2.54
C GLY A 63 -13.25 2.97 2.46
N TYR A 64 -12.01 3.30 2.06
CA TYR A 64 -11.62 4.67 1.70
C TYR A 64 -12.34 5.15 0.44
#